data_AF-A0A397A418-F1
#
_entry.id   AF-A0A397A418-F1
#
_cell.length_a   1.000
_cell.length_b   1.000
_cell.length_c   1.000
_cell.angle_alpha   90.00
_cell.angle_beta   90.00
_cell.angle_gamma   90.00
#
_symmetry.space_group_name_H-M   'P 1'
#
loop_
_entity.id
_entity.type
_entity.pdbx_description
1 polymer ?
#
loop_
_entity_poly.entity_id
_entity_poly.type
_entity_poly.pdbx_seq_one_letter_code
_entity_poly.pdbx_strand_id
1 'polypeptide(L)'
;EIEAVAASNRVEVKPIVMCRVTQVYETGACVYVYYGVNFFGVDDPLQLFFSIEQACVEVMLRHGAALSHHHGIGKHRKKWLPHVISTPSLRMIQGIKHAIDPTNVFATNNIIDT
;
A
#
# COMPACT_ATOMS: atom_id res chain seq x y z
N GLU A 1 2.55 -14.00 -5.72
CA GLU A 1 3.52 -13.20 -4.93
C GLU A 1 3.51 -13.49 -3.43
N ILE A 2 2.38 -13.36 -2.71
CA ILE A 2 2.34 -13.62 -1.25
C ILE A 2 2.96 -14.98 -0.88
N GLU A 3 2.55 -16.05 -1.56
CA GLU A 3 3.08 -17.40 -1.33
C GLU A 3 4.59 -17.51 -1.61
N ALA A 4 5.07 -16.84 -2.67
CA ALA A 4 6.47 -16.85 -3.05
C ALA A 4 7.35 -16.10 -2.03
N VAL A 5 6.88 -14.95 -1.55
CA VAL A 5 7.55 -14.19 -0.49
C VAL A 5 7.56 -14.99 0.81
N ALA A 6 6.43 -15.60 1.19
CA ALA A 6 6.35 -16.44 2.38
C ALA A 6 7.33 -17.63 2.32
N ALA A 7 7.35 -18.37 1.21
CA ALA A 7 8.26 -19.49 1.02
C ALA A 7 9.74 -19.08 1.11
N SER A 8 10.09 -17.93 0.51
CA SER A 8 11.46 -17.36 0.57
C SER A 8 11.89 -16.95 1.98
N ASN A 9 10.93 -16.79 2.90
CA ASN A 9 11.16 -16.44 4.31
C ASN A 9 10.89 -17.62 5.25
N ARG A 10 11.00 -18.87 4.75
CA ARG A 10 10.87 -20.11 5.53
C ARG A 10 9.50 -20.32 6.17
N VAL A 11 8.46 -19.71 5.62
CA VAL A 11 7.09 -20.04 6.02
C VAL A 11 6.71 -21.38 5.38
N GLU A 12 6.59 -22.41 6.21
CA GLU A 12 6.27 -23.78 5.75
C GLU A 12 4.79 -23.96 5.43
N VAL A 13 3.91 -23.27 6.16
CA VAL A 13 2.46 -23.36 5.99
C VAL A 13 2.00 -22.38 4.92
N LYS A 14 1.32 -22.90 3.89
CA LYS A 14 0.77 -22.07 2.82
C LYS A 14 -0.07 -20.91 3.38
N PRO A 15 0.20 -19.65 2.98
CA PRO A 15 -0.63 -18.52 3.38
C PRO A 15 -2.09 -18.68 2.94
N ILE A 16 -3.00 -18.19 3.77
CA ILE A 16 -4.40 -18.03 3.37
C ILE A 16 -4.50 -16.73 2.59
N VAL A 17 -5.08 -16.77 1.38
CA VAL A 17 -5.39 -15.58 0.59
C VAL A 17 -6.83 -15.68 0.13
N MET A 18 -7.65 -14.70 0.49
CA MET A 18 -9.07 -14.63 0.15
C MET A 18 -9.36 -13.26 -0.45
N CYS A 19 -10.24 -13.21 -1.44
CA CYS A 19 -10.68 -11.95 -2.01
C CYS A 19 -12.20 -11.93 -2.21
N ARG A 20 -12.76 -10.72 -2.25
CA ARG A 20 -14.14 -10.48 -2.64
C ARG A 20 -14.26 -9.17 -3.38
N VAL A 21 -15.21 -9.08 -4.30
CA VAL A 21 -15.61 -7.82 -4.92
C VAL A 21 -16.59 -7.14 -3.97
N THR A 22 -16.24 -5.93 -3.51
CA THR A 22 -17.01 -5.20 -2.50
C THR A 22 -17.82 -4.05 -3.06
N GLN A 23 -17.41 -3.50 -4.21
CA GLN A 23 -18.13 -2.45 -4.94
C GLN A 23 -17.97 -2.67 -6.44
N VAL A 24 -18.99 -2.29 -7.19
CA VAL A 24 -19.00 -2.32 -8.66
C VAL A 24 -19.37 -0.92 -9.16
N TYR A 25 -18.69 -0.48 -10.21
CA TYR A 25 -18.85 0.79 -10.88
C TYR A 25 -18.93 0.53 -12.39
N GLU A 26 -19.37 1.53 -13.16
CA GLU A 26 -19.40 1.44 -14.63
C GLU A 26 -18.02 1.12 -15.23
N THR A 27 -16.96 1.64 -14.62
CA THR A 27 -15.58 1.55 -15.12
C THR A 27 -14.71 0.53 -14.37
N GLY A 28 -15.27 -0.24 -13.43
CA GLY A 28 -14.48 -1.23 -12.70
C GLY A 28 -15.11 -1.72 -11.39
N ALA A 29 -14.27 -2.27 -10.52
CA ALA A 29 -14.71 -2.83 -9.25
C ALA A 29 -13.65 -2.63 -8.15
N CYS A 30 -14.10 -2.59 -6.90
CA CYS A 30 -13.22 -2.68 -5.74
C CYS A 30 -13.04 -4.16 -5.36
N VAL A 31 -11.79 -4.62 -5.36
CA VAL A 31 -11.40 -5.94 -4.87
C VAL A 31 -10.78 -5.78 -3.49
N TYR A 32 -11.37 -6.43 -2.49
CA TYR A 32 -10.85 -6.47 -1.14
C TYR A 32 -10.15 -7.80 -0.90
N VAL A 33 -8.89 -7.76 -0.47
CA VAL A 33 -8.05 -8.95 -0.23
C VAL A 33 -7.73 -9.07 1.25
N TYR A 34 -7.93 -10.27 1.79
CA TYR A 34 -7.43 -10.69 3.09
C TYR A 34 -6.31 -11.69 2.87
N TYR A 35 -5.23 -11.59 3.64
CA TYR A 35 -4.23 -12.64 3.72
C TYR A 35 -3.84 -12.94 5.17
N GLY A 36 -3.44 -14.18 5.42
CA GLY A 36 -2.96 -14.65 6.72
C GLY A 36 -1.71 -15.51 6.51
N VAL A 37 -0.67 -15.23 7.27
CA VAL A 37 0.64 -15.90 7.16
C VAL A 37 1.04 -16.38 8.55
N ASN A 38 1.38 -17.66 8.66
CA ASN A 38 1.92 -18.21 9.88
C ASN A 38 3.41 -17.82 10.02
N PHE A 39 3.72 -16.94 10.96
CA PHE A 39 5.08 -16.41 11.15
C PHE A 39 5.89 -17.14 12.22
N PHE A 40 5.38 -18.24 12.81
CA PHE A 40 6.15 -19.01 13.79
C PHE A 40 7.45 -19.55 13.16
N GLY A 41 8.60 -19.24 13.78
CA GLY A 41 9.93 -19.63 13.29
C GLY A 41 10.55 -18.66 12.28
N VAL A 42 9.87 -17.57 11.93
CA VAL A 42 10.44 -16.49 11.10
C VAL A 42 11.24 -15.53 11.99
N ASP A 43 12.50 -15.26 11.60
CA ASP A 43 13.43 -14.42 12.37
C ASP A 43 12.92 -12.97 12.52
N ASP A 44 12.42 -12.37 11.43
CA ASP A 44 11.84 -11.02 11.43
C ASP A 44 10.44 -11.02 10.78
N PRO A 45 9.37 -11.23 11.58
CA PRO A 45 8.02 -11.28 11.07
C PRO A 45 7.50 -9.93 10.55
N LEU A 46 8.06 -8.80 11.02
CA LEU A 46 7.69 -7.48 10.54
C LEU A 46 8.28 -7.24 9.14
N GLN A 47 9.53 -7.61 8.93
CA GLN A 47 10.14 -7.52 7.60
C GLN A 47 9.46 -8.46 6.59
N LEU A 48 9.02 -9.64 7.02
CA LEU A 48 8.17 -10.51 6.21
C LEU A 48 6.87 -9.80 5.80
N PHE A 49 6.16 -9.19 6.74
CA PHE A 49 4.95 -8.42 6.43
C PHE A 49 5.21 -7.29 5.43
N PHE A 50 6.27 -6.50 5.61
CA PHE A 50 6.60 -5.42 4.68
C PHE A 50 6.96 -5.92 3.28
N SER A 51 7.65 -7.06 3.19
CA SER A 51 8.01 -7.69 1.92
C SER A 51 6.77 -8.19 1.18
N ILE A 52 5.81 -8.76 1.91
CA ILE A 52 4.52 -9.18 1.36
C ILE A 52 3.72 -7.97 0.86
N GLU A 53 3.60 -6.91 1.66
CA GLU A 53 2.91 -5.68 1.25
C GLU A 53 3.55 -5.07 -0.01
N GLN A 54 4.89 -5.05 -0.09
CA GLN A 54 5.59 -4.55 -1.25
C GLN A 54 5.27 -5.38 -2.50
N ALA A 55 5.35 -6.71 -2.41
CA ALA A 55 5.05 -7.58 -3.54
C ALA A 55 3.58 -7.46 -3.98
N CYS A 56 2.65 -7.25 -3.05
CA CYS A 56 1.25 -6.95 -3.35
C CYS A 56 1.09 -5.64 -4.13
N VAL A 57 1.74 -4.56 -3.68
CA VAL A 57 1.66 -3.26 -4.39
C VAL A 57 2.31 -3.34 -5.77
N GLU A 58 3.43 -4.05 -5.92
CA GLU A 58 4.06 -4.26 -7.23
C GLU A 58 3.13 -4.99 -8.21
N VAL A 59 2.38 -5.99 -7.75
CA VAL A 59 1.31 -6.64 -8.55
C VAL A 59 0.24 -5.63 -8.93
N MET A 60 -0.26 -4.84 -7.97
CA MET A 60 -1.28 -3.83 -8.24
C MET A 60 -0.83 -2.85 -9.32
N LEU A 61 0.41 -2.33 -9.22
CA LEU A 61 0.98 -1.41 -10.21
C LEU A 61 1.14 -2.06 -11.59
N ARG A 62 1.65 -3.30 -11.67
CA ARG A 62 1.79 -4.05 -12.94
C ARG A 62 0.46 -4.26 -13.65
N HIS A 63 -0.63 -4.41 -12.90
CA HIS A 63 -1.97 -4.62 -13.45
C HIS A 63 -2.82 -3.34 -13.55
N GLY A 64 -2.23 -2.16 -13.33
CA GLY A 64 -2.94 -0.88 -13.45
C GLY A 64 -4.01 -0.64 -12.38
N ALA A 65 -3.94 -1.34 -11.25
CA ALA A 65 -4.85 -1.11 -10.13
C ALA A 65 -4.48 0.18 -9.38
N ALA A 66 -5.49 0.86 -8.82
CA ALA A 66 -5.27 2.00 -7.95
C ALA A 66 -4.55 1.56 -6.65
N LEU A 67 -3.68 2.42 -6.11
CA LEU A 67 -2.91 2.14 -4.89
C LEU A 67 -3.79 1.92 -3.64
N SER A 68 -4.99 2.51 -3.63
CA SER A 68 -5.99 2.35 -2.58
C SER A 68 -7.36 2.76 -3.11
N HIS A 69 -8.41 1.99 -2.78
CA HIS A 69 -9.78 2.40 -3.05
C HIS A 69 -10.31 3.33 -1.95
N HIS A 70 -10.23 2.91 -0.68
CA HIS A 70 -10.82 3.65 0.44
C HIS A 70 -9.97 3.70 1.72
N HIS A 71 -8.88 2.92 1.84
CA HIS A 71 -7.99 3.00 3.01
C HIS A 71 -7.10 4.25 3.01
N GLY A 72 -7.01 4.96 1.89
CA GLY A 72 -6.12 6.10 1.72
C GLY A 72 -4.64 5.73 1.61
N ILE A 73 -3.79 6.75 1.66
CA ILE A 73 -2.32 6.66 1.50
C ILE A 73 -1.60 6.65 2.86
N GLY A 74 -1.89 7.65 3.71
CA GLY A 74 -1.22 7.84 4.99
C GLY A 74 0.30 7.94 4.87
N LYS A 75 1.02 7.43 5.87
CA LYS A 75 2.46 7.13 5.78
C LYS A 75 2.74 5.80 5.09
N HIS A 76 1.84 4.82 5.32
CA HIS A 76 2.00 3.42 4.89
C HIS A 76 2.28 3.29 3.39
N ARG A 77 1.51 4.01 2.56
CA ARG A 77 1.60 3.89 1.09
C ARG A 77 2.33 5.05 0.42
N LYS A 78 2.81 6.02 1.20
CA LYS A 78 3.45 7.25 0.70
C LYS A 78 4.57 6.96 -0.30
N LYS A 79 5.40 5.96 -0.01
CA LYS A 79 6.55 5.59 -0.87
C LYS A 79 6.17 5.17 -2.29
N TRP A 80 4.94 4.67 -2.50
CA TRP A 80 4.47 4.26 -3.83
C TRP A 80 3.61 5.31 -4.53
N LEU A 81 3.23 6.39 -3.83
CA LEU A 81 2.40 7.45 -4.39
C LEU A 81 2.99 8.07 -5.69
N PRO A 82 4.32 8.29 -5.81
CA PRO A 82 4.91 8.81 -7.04
C PRO A 82 4.74 7.92 -8.28
N HIS A 83 4.39 6.64 -8.11
CA HIS A 83 4.13 5.73 -9.23
C HIS A 83 2.70 5.84 -9.77
N VAL A 84 1.78 6.45 -9.01
CA VAL A 84 0.35 6.49 -9.37
C VAL A 84 -0.21 7.89 -9.59
N ILE A 85 0.54 8.94 -9.19
CA ILE A 85 0.21 10.33 -9.52
C ILE A 85 1.44 11.07 -10.05
N SER A 86 1.20 12.12 -10.84
CA SER A 86 2.26 12.88 -11.49
C SER A 86 3.05 13.75 -10.50
N THR A 87 4.31 14.06 -10.83
CA THR A 87 5.13 15.02 -10.07
C THR A 87 4.46 16.41 -9.92
N PRO A 88 3.82 16.99 -10.96
CA PRO A 88 3.03 18.22 -10.79
C PRO A 88 1.90 18.08 -9.74
N SER A 89 1.19 16.95 -9.70
CA SER A 89 0.15 16.71 -8.70
C SER A 89 0.71 16.69 -7.27
N LEU A 90 1.89 16.06 -7.06
CA LEU A 90 2.58 16.08 -5.77
C LEU A 90 2.97 17.51 -5.36
N ARG A 91 3.53 18.30 -6.29
CA ARG A 91 3.89 19.71 -6.04
C ARG A 91 2.68 20.57 -5.72
N MET A 92 1.55 20.32 -6.39
CA MET A 92 0.29 21.01 -6.09
C MET A 92 -0.15 20.74 -4.65
N ILE A 93 -0.11 19.47 -4.19
CA ILE A 93 -0.46 19.11 -2.80
C ILE A 93 0.49 19.80 -1.81
N GLN A 94 1.79 19.84 -2.08
CA GLN A 94 2.77 20.54 -1.26
C GLN A 94 2.50 22.05 -1.19
N GLY A 95 2.20 22.69 -2.33
CA GLY A 95 1.87 24.10 -2.41
C GLY A 95 0.62 24.45 -1.59
N ILE A 96 -0.43 23.63 -1.69
CA ILE A 96 -1.65 23.80 -0.89
C ILE A 96 -1.32 23.69 0.61
N LYS A 97 -0.60 22.64 1.02
CA LYS A 97 -0.22 22.43 2.43
C LYS A 97 0.57 23.61 2.98
N HIS A 98 1.55 24.12 2.23
CA HIS A 98 2.36 25.26 2.66
C HIS A 98 1.55 26.56 2.76
N ALA A 99 0.58 26.77 1.86
CA ALA A 99 -0.28 27.96 1.89
C ALA A 99 -1.27 27.95 3.08
N ILE A 100 -1.81 26.78 3.43
CA ILE A 100 -2.83 26.66 4.49
C ILE A 100 -2.22 26.45 5.89
N ASP A 101 -1.05 25.82 5.98
CA ASP A 101 -0.39 25.45 7.24
C ASP A 101 1.13 25.68 7.16
N PRO A 102 1.57 26.95 7.05
CA PRO A 102 2.96 27.32 6.79
C PRO A 102 3.93 26.94 7.92
N THR A 103 3.44 26.80 9.15
CA THR A 103 4.24 26.38 10.33
C THR A 103 4.08 24.89 10.65
N ASN A 104 3.41 24.13 9.77
CA ASN A 104 3.20 22.70 9.87
C ASN A 104 2.59 22.26 11.23
N VAL A 105 1.53 22.93 11.69
CA VAL A 105 0.80 22.52 12.90
C VAL A 105 0.21 21.12 12.74
N PHE A 106 -0.29 20.79 11.53
CA PHE A 106 -0.82 19.47 11.18
C PHE A 106 0.29 18.53 10.64
N ALA A 107 1.34 18.29 11.43
CA ALA A 107 2.57 17.58 11.07
C ALA A 107 2.51 16.03 11.11
N THR A 108 1.42 15.41 10.66
CA THR A 108 1.35 13.93 10.64
C THR A 108 2.25 13.28 9.58
N ASN A 109 2.78 14.07 8.64
CA ASN A 109 3.64 13.66 7.52
C ASN A 109 3.04 12.52 6.67
N ASN A 110 1.72 12.52 6.58
CA ASN A 110 0.97 11.67 5.65
C ASN A 110 1.04 12.29 4.24
N ILE A 111 1.07 11.45 3.20
CA ILE A 111 1.03 11.83 1.76
C ILE A 111 2.31 12.52 1.25
N ILE A 112 2.79 13.58 1.91
CA ILE A 112 3.98 14.34 1.54
C ILE A 112 4.88 14.56 2.76
N ASP A 113 6.16 14.78 2.49
CA ASP A 113 7.10 15.30 3.49
C ASP A 113 7.09 16.83 3.41
N THR A 114 6.98 17.48 4.57
CA THR A 114 6.90 18.94 4.76
C THR A 114 7.79 19.40 5.87
#